data_AF-A0A934RCS0-F1
#
_entry.id   AF-A0A934RCS0-F1
#
_cell.length_a   1.000
_cell.length_b   1.000
_cell.length_c   1.000
_cell.angle_alpha   90.00
_cell.angle_beta   90.00
_cell.angle_gamma   90.00
#
_symmetry.space_group_name_H-M   'P 1'
#
loop_
_entity.id
_entity.type
_entity.pdbx_description
1 polymer ?
#
loop_
_entity_poly.entity_id
_entity_poly.type
_entity_poly.pdbx_seq_one_letter_code
_entity_poly.pdbx_strand_id
1 'polypeptide(L)'
;MSRLCFLCVCIWSFVVVGCGPSVGDAVMEEKPSGGAKRQVDERGSQRVRVEKRVDLDDLKFEGLESRRWVVLFGFEFQGKWVPKAEYQGGVKQRVSFQEPLSPGDLFFTDGPLKLRFKFLGFEERPVENPRLGVVEVLKFARFEDMDPKKRGRVYEVPNRLPRARLDEYAHHDEEVTLRWEPERGVAKSFALSEGDWFRLPGVASSPAYRLKKVTGRSVSVEWLEEGKTHVRLIQVEHPRAEPAATIRELIGD
;
A
#
# COMPACT_ATOMS: atom_id res chain seq x y z
N MET A 1 50.93 -26.61 30.11
CA MET A 1 50.99 -27.04 28.71
C MET A 1 50.42 -25.92 27.86
N SER A 2 51.32 -25.21 27.16
CA SER A 2 51.05 -24.05 26.30
C SER A 2 51.13 -24.46 24.82
N ARG A 3 50.37 -23.78 23.95
CA ARG A 3 50.50 -23.58 22.46
C ARG A 3 49.11 -23.06 21.99
N LEU A 4 48.85 -21.87 21.43
CA LEU A 4 49.57 -20.95 20.55
C LEU A 4 50.05 -21.59 19.24
N CYS A 5 49.29 -21.38 18.15
CA CYS A 5 49.67 -21.40 16.73
C CYS A 5 48.52 -20.71 15.94
N PHE A 6 48.67 -19.50 15.40
CA PHE A 6 49.35 -19.03 14.17
C PHE A 6 48.60 -19.25 12.84
N LEU A 7 48.25 -18.09 12.22
CA LEU A 7 48.30 -17.69 10.79
C LEU A 7 47.59 -18.53 9.69
N CYS A 8 46.81 -17.84 8.84
CA CYS A 8 47.27 -17.53 7.48
C CYS A 8 46.41 -16.45 6.78
N VAL A 9 47.10 -15.45 6.22
CA VAL A 9 46.62 -14.39 5.34
C VAL A 9 46.96 -14.79 3.91
N CYS A 10 46.03 -14.67 2.96
CA CYS A 10 46.36 -14.61 1.53
C CYS A 10 45.49 -13.55 0.83
N ILE A 11 46.13 -12.42 0.56
CA ILE A 11 45.74 -11.37 -0.39
C ILE A 11 46.13 -11.86 -1.78
N TRP A 12 45.29 -11.67 -2.80
CA TRP A 12 45.74 -11.65 -4.19
C TRP A 12 45.02 -10.57 -5.00
N SER A 13 45.76 -9.50 -5.26
CA SER A 13 45.52 -8.54 -6.32
C SER A 13 46.06 -9.11 -7.63
N PHE A 14 45.33 -8.97 -8.73
CA PHE A 14 45.90 -9.04 -10.07
C PHE A 14 45.47 -7.81 -10.86
N VAL A 15 46.46 -6.94 -11.09
CA VAL A 15 46.48 -5.92 -12.14
C VAL A 15 47.15 -6.56 -13.34
N VAL A 16 46.53 -6.50 -14.52
CA VAL A 16 47.23 -6.68 -15.79
C VAL A 16 46.93 -5.48 -16.67
N VAL A 17 48.01 -4.77 -16.99
CA VAL A 17 48.12 -3.67 -17.96
C VAL A 17 48.48 -4.28 -19.32
N GLY A 18 47.94 -3.75 -20.42
CA GLY A 18 48.68 -3.76 -21.69
C GLY A 18 47.87 -3.76 -23.00
N CYS A 19 48.03 -2.65 -23.74
CA CYS A 19 48.05 -2.52 -25.21
C CYS A 19 46.74 -2.50 -26.03
N GLY A 20 46.41 -1.31 -26.57
CA GLY A 20 46.01 -1.17 -27.98
C GLY A 20 47.27 -1.02 -28.88
N PRO A 21 47.19 -0.68 -30.19
CA PRO A 21 46.05 -0.19 -30.98
C PRO A 21 45.87 -0.86 -32.37
N SER A 22 44.82 -0.51 -33.11
CA SER A 22 44.86 0.05 -34.49
C SER A 22 43.60 -0.22 -35.32
N VAL A 23 43.38 0.70 -36.25
CA VAL A 23 42.22 0.96 -37.10
C VAL A 23 42.15 -0.02 -38.29
N GLY A 24 40.93 -0.40 -38.69
CA GLY A 24 40.67 -1.06 -39.97
C GLY A 24 39.16 -1.13 -40.26
N ASP A 25 38.72 -0.35 -41.23
CA ASP A 25 37.35 -0.32 -41.76
C ASP A 25 36.93 -1.68 -42.36
N ALA A 26 35.69 -2.10 -42.08
CA ALA A 26 34.90 -2.93 -42.99
C ALA A 26 33.41 -2.86 -42.63
N VAL A 27 32.65 -2.20 -43.48
CA VAL A 27 31.18 -2.20 -43.54
C VAL A 27 30.69 -3.60 -43.90
N MET A 28 29.82 -4.18 -43.07
CA MET A 28 28.84 -5.19 -43.48
C MET A 28 27.57 -4.99 -42.65
N GLU A 29 26.48 -4.64 -43.33
CA GLU A 29 25.13 -4.59 -42.78
C GLU A 29 24.71 -5.99 -42.29
N GLU A 30 24.58 -6.16 -40.98
CA GLU A 30 23.73 -7.22 -40.42
C GLU A 30 22.40 -6.60 -39.97
N LYS A 31 21.33 -7.01 -40.65
CA LYS A 31 19.94 -6.72 -40.28
C LYS A 31 19.66 -7.29 -38.87
N PRO A 32 19.26 -6.49 -37.87
CA PRO A 32 18.68 -7.05 -36.66
C PRO A 32 17.24 -7.51 -36.97
N SER A 33 17.08 -8.83 -37.09
CA SER A 33 15.79 -9.50 -37.15
C SER A 33 15.00 -9.25 -35.86
N GLY A 34 13.80 -8.71 -36.01
CA GLY A 34 12.69 -8.96 -35.08
C GLY A 34 12.74 -8.22 -33.74
N GLY A 35 12.73 -6.89 -33.79
CA GLY A 35 12.35 -6.08 -32.63
C GLY A 35 10.93 -6.46 -32.17
N ALA A 36 10.82 -7.06 -30.99
CA ALA A 36 9.54 -7.19 -30.28
C ALA A 36 9.01 -5.79 -29.97
N LYS A 37 8.08 -5.32 -30.81
CA LYS A 37 7.35 -4.07 -30.55
C LYS A 37 6.55 -4.25 -29.27
N ARG A 38 7.07 -3.71 -28.17
CA ARG A 38 6.27 -3.36 -26.99
C ARG A 38 5.27 -2.30 -27.45
N GLN A 39 4.02 -2.70 -27.61
CA GLN A 39 2.93 -1.77 -27.80
C GLN A 39 2.61 -1.18 -26.42
N VAL A 40 3.16 0.01 -26.16
CA VAL A 40 2.89 0.80 -24.97
C VAL A 40 1.77 1.76 -25.33
N ASP A 41 0.59 1.58 -24.74
CA ASP A 41 -0.48 2.58 -24.78
C ASP A 41 -0.06 3.77 -23.88
N GLU A 42 -0.28 5.01 -24.34
CA GLU A 42 0.19 6.28 -23.73
C GLU A 42 -0.45 6.66 -22.36
N ARG A 43 -1.06 5.72 -21.65
CA ARG A 43 -1.53 5.92 -20.27
C ARG A 43 -1.18 4.65 -19.52
N GLY A 44 -0.20 4.70 -18.63
CA GLY A 44 0.36 3.54 -17.91
C GLY A 44 -0.58 2.76 -16.98
N SER A 45 -1.82 2.47 -17.39
CA SER A 45 -2.70 1.50 -16.75
C SER A 45 -2.49 0.14 -17.40
N GLN A 46 -1.84 -0.77 -16.67
CA GLN A 46 -1.93 -2.20 -16.95
C GLN A 46 -3.41 -2.57 -17.07
N ARG A 47 -3.83 -3.10 -18.22
CA ARG A 47 -5.15 -3.73 -18.36
C ARG A 47 -5.16 -5.00 -17.51
N VAL A 48 -5.68 -4.87 -16.29
CA VAL A 48 -5.99 -6.02 -15.45
C VAL A 48 -7.12 -6.79 -16.12
N ARG A 49 -6.84 -8.00 -16.62
CA ARG A 49 -7.89 -8.89 -17.11
C ARG A 49 -8.66 -9.45 -15.91
N VAL A 50 -9.97 -9.19 -15.90
CA VAL A 50 -10.90 -9.81 -14.96
C VAL A 50 -11.26 -11.18 -15.54
N GLU A 51 -10.73 -12.24 -14.95
CA GLU A 51 -10.97 -13.61 -15.41
C GLU A 51 -11.77 -14.41 -14.37
N LYS A 52 -12.62 -15.31 -14.86
CA LYS A 52 -13.46 -16.19 -14.05
C LYS A 52 -12.68 -17.46 -13.75
N ARG A 53 -12.51 -17.78 -12.47
CA ARG A 53 -11.80 -18.98 -12.00
C ARG A 53 -12.73 -19.80 -11.11
N VAL A 54 -13.04 -21.02 -11.50
CA VAL A 54 -14.12 -21.83 -10.89
C VAL A 54 -13.88 -22.09 -9.39
N ASP A 55 -12.64 -22.24 -8.97
CA ASP A 55 -12.27 -22.43 -7.55
C ASP A 55 -12.41 -21.17 -6.68
N LEU A 56 -12.76 -20.01 -7.24
CA LEU A 56 -13.14 -18.81 -6.48
C LEU A 56 -14.66 -18.58 -6.52
N ASP A 57 -15.44 -19.43 -7.22
CA ASP A 57 -16.90 -19.37 -7.23
C ASP A 57 -17.48 -19.82 -5.87
N ASP A 58 -16.82 -20.74 -5.17
CA ASP A 58 -17.28 -21.23 -3.86
C ASP A 58 -16.78 -20.39 -2.67
N LEU A 59 -16.13 -19.26 -2.94
CA LEU A 59 -15.66 -18.34 -1.90
C LEU A 59 -16.76 -17.32 -1.58
N LYS A 60 -17.35 -17.44 -0.41
CA LYS A 60 -18.41 -16.57 0.08
C LYS A 60 -17.87 -15.54 1.05
N PHE A 61 -18.50 -14.37 1.02
CA PHE A 61 -18.27 -13.34 2.02
C PHE A 61 -19.10 -13.64 3.27
N GLU A 62 -18.48 -13.62 4.45
CA GLU A 62 -19.15 -13.86 5.72
C GLU A 62 -19.20 -12.61 6.61
N GLY A 63 -18.14 -11.81 6.61
CA GLY A 63 -18.10 -10.60 7.44
C GLY A 63 -17.03 -9.61 7.02
N LEU A 64 -17.22 -8.36 7.42
CA LEU A 64 -16.25 -7.27 7.25
C LEU A 64 -16.15 -6.48 8.55
N GLU A 65 -14.94 -6.46 9.09
CA GLU A 65 -14.55 -5.55 10.16
C GLU A 65 -13.76 -4.38 9.57
N SER A 66 -14.32 -3.18 9.69
CA SER A 66 -13.69 -1.95 9.21
C SER A 66 -13.26 -1.11 10.40
N ARG A 67 -11.95 -0.93 10.59
CA ARG A 67 -11.39 -0.10 11.65
C ARG A 67 -10.93 1.25 11.09
N ARG A 68 -11.77 2.27 11.29
CA ARG A 68 -11.50 3.65 10.86
C ARG A 68 -10.45 4.30 11.75
N TRP A 69 -9.53 5.03 11.13
CA TRP A 69 -8.56 5.87 11.82
C TRP A 69 -8.29 7.15 11.03
N VAL A 70 -7.94 8.23 11.72
CA VAL A 70 -7.53 9.50 11.12
C VAL A 70 -6.41 10.09 11.94
N VAL A 71 -5.34 10.53 11.28
CA VAL A 71 -4.26 11.30 11.91
C VAL A 71 -4.52 12.78 11.64
N LEU A 72 -4.50 13.56 12.71
CA LEU A 72 -4.70 15.00 12.72
C LEU A 72 -3.38 15.71 12.97
N PHE A 73 -3.21 16.86 12.34
CA PHE A 73 -1.99 17.65 12.44
C PHE A 73 -1.62 18.04 13.88
N GLY A 74 -2.60 18.29 14.75
CA GLY A 74 -2.32 18.58 16.17
C GLY A 74 -1.58 19.91 16.36
N PHE A 75 -0.27 19.87 16.62
CA PHE A 75 0.57 21.06 16.84
C PHE A 75 1.95 20.91 16.21
N GLU A 76 2.58 22.03 15.88
CA GLU A 76 3.95 22.10 15.36
C GLU A 76 4.72 23.19 16.11
N PHE A 77 5.97 22.89 16.49
CA PHE A 77 6.85 23.83 17.13
C PHE A 77 8.29 23.59 16.69
N GLN A 78 8.94 24.63 16.16
CA GLN A 78 10.33 24.58 15.71
C GLN A 78 10.62 23.42 14.75
N GLY A 79 9.68 23.13 13.82
CA GLY A 79 9.85 22.03 12.86
C GLY A 79 9.66 20.63 13.44
N LYS A 80 9.22 20.52 14.70
CA LYS A 80 8.83 19.25 15.32
C LYS A 80 7.31 19.12 15.39
N TRP A 81 6.83 17.89 15.28
CA TRP A 81 5.41 17.58 15.11
C TRP A 81 4.80 16.88 16.32
N VAL A 82 3.59 17.30 16.73
CA VAL A 82 2.81 16.68 17.81
C VAL A 82 1.46 16.25 17.24
N PRO A 83 1.39 15.09 16.55
CA PRO A 83 0.16 14.60 15.97
C PRO A 83 -0.84 14.14 17.02
N LYS A 84 -2.10 14.11 16.60
CA LYS A 84 -3.18 13.42 17.29
C LYS A 84 -3.77 12.40 16.34
N ALA A 85 -4.39 11.34 16.84
CA ALA A 85 -5.19 10.44 16.04
C ALA A 85 -6.53 10.17 16.71
N GLU A 86 -7.54 9.94 15.88
CA GLU A 86 -8.82 9.37 16.30
C GLU A 86 -8.94 8.00 15.66
N TYR A 87 -9.17 6.99 16.50
CA TYR A 87 -9.40 5.61 16.11
C TYR A 87 -10.86 5.24 16.37
N GLN A 88 -11.34 4.19 15.69
CA GLN A 88 -12.70 3.68 15.84
C GLN A 88 -13.05 3.47 17.33
N GLY A 89 -14.32 3.75 17.68
CA GLY A 89 -14.78 3.73 19.06
C GLY A 89 -14.44 5.00 19.84
N GLY A 90 -13.93 6.05 19.17
CA GLY A 90 -13.63 7.34 19.80
C GLY A 90 -12.33 7.35 20.60
N VAL A 91 -11.49 6.34 20.44
CA VAL A 91 -10.18 6.26 21.09
C VAL A 91 -9.28 7.35 20.49
N LYS A 92 -8.80 8.25 21.35
CA LYS A 92 -7.91 9.35 20.93
C LYS A 92 -6.50 9.06 21.38
N GLN A 93 -5.57 9.23 20.45
CA GLN A 93 -4.15 9.10 20.71
C GLN A 93 -3.45 10.41 20.44
N ARG A 94 -2.40 10.69 21.20
CA ARG A 94 -1.68 11.94 21.08
C ARG A 94 -0.23 11.73 21.46
N VAL A 95 0.67 12.29 20.65
CA VAL A 95 2.08 12.39 21.02
C VAL A 95 2.24 13.46 22.10
N SER A 96 3.09 13.18 23.09
CA SER A 96 3.38 14.12 24.17
C SER A 96 4.00 15.40 23.63
N PHE A 97 3.63 16.54 24.20
CA PHE A 97 4.31 17.80 23.91
C PHE A 97 5.77 17.84 24.40
N GLN A 98 6.13 16.98 25.36
CA GLN A 98 7.48 16.87 25.88
C GLN A 98 8.44 16.19 24.89
N GLU A 99 7.89 15.32 24.03
CA GLU A 99 8.64 14.53 23.06
C GLU A 99 8.05 14.75 21.66
N PRO A 100 8.17 15.97 21.09
CA PRO A 100 7.69 16.25 19.76
C PRO A 100 8.56 15.56 18.70
N LEU A 101 7.93 15.08 17.63
CA LEU A 101 8.56 14.23 16.62
C LEU A 101 9.45 15.02 15.68
N SER A 102 10.60 14.44 15.35
CA SER A 102 11.48 14.87 14.28
C SER A 102 11.28 13.99 13.04
N PRO A 103 11.61 14.48 11.83
CA PRO A 103 11.60 13.64 10.63
C PRO A 103 12.45 12.38 10.82
N GLY A 104 11.86 11.22 10.55
CA GLY A 104 12.45 9.90 10.80
C GLY A 104 11.84 9.15 11.97
N ASP A 105 11.20 9.85 12.91
CA ASP A 105 10.69 9.25 14.15
C ASP A 105 9.42 8.45 13.92
N LEU A 106 9.30 7.32 14.64
CA LEU A 106 8.06 6.57 14.75
C LEU A 106 7.16 7.21 15.80
N PHE A 107 5.84 7.20 15.59
CA PHE A 107 4.91 7.85 16.50
C PHE A 107 3.77 6.97 17.00
N PHE A 108 3.15 7.48 18.07
CA PHE A 108 2.28 6.78 19.04
C PHE A 108 3.01 5.68 19.81
N THR A 109 3.19 5.90 21.11
CA THR A 109 3.89 4.97 22.00
C THR A 109 2.98 3.86 22.55
N ASP A 110 1.66 4.08 22.52
CA ASP A 110 0.63 3.21 23.04
C ASP A 110 -0.54 3.02 22.06
N GLY A 111 -1.57 2.28 22.50
CA GLY A 111 -2.86 2.04 21.83
C GLY A 111 -2.80 1.41 20.44
N PRO A 112 -3.90 1.49 19.66
CA PRO A 112 -4.09 0.68 18.44
C PRO A 112 -3.16 1.06 17.28
N LEU A 113 -2.60 2.28 17.28
CA LEU A 113 -1.69 2.76 16.22
C LEU A 113 -0.23 2.81 16.66
N LYS A 114 0.12 2.09 17.73
CA LYS A 114 1.46 2.09 18.34
C LYS A 114 2.55 1.80 17.30
N LEU A 115 3.54 2.69 17.22
CA LEU A 115 4.75 2.57 16.39
C LEU A 115 4.47 2.27 14.91
N ARG A 116 3.26 2.56 14.44
CA ARG A 116 2.84 2.22 13.08
C ARG A 116 3.33 3.22 12.06
N PHE A 117 3.48 4.48 12.43
CA PHE A 117 3.73 5.54 11.46
C PHE A 117 5.09 6.17 11.67
N LYS A 118 5.76 6.49 10.57
CA LYS A 118 7.03 7.21 10.53
C LYS A 118 6.83 8.62 10.00
N PHE A 119 7.22 9.63 10.75
CA PHE A 119 7.14 11.03 10.28
C PHE A 119 8.20 11.29 9.21
N LEU A 120 7.82 11.84 8.06
CA LEU A 120 8.74 12.13 6.95
C LEU A 120 9.15 13.61 6.92
N GLY A 121 8.29 14.51 7.39
CA GLY A 121 8.54 15.95 7.40
C GLY A 121 7.33 16.77 7.00
N PHE A 122 7.56 18.06 6.83
CA PHE A 122 6.55 19.01 6.38
C PHE A 122 6.76 19.40 4.92
N GLU A 123 5.65 19.63 4.22
CA GLU A 123 5.62 20.12 2.85
C GLU A 123 4.62 21.27 2.74
N GLU A 124 5.05 22.41 2.21
CA GLU A 124 4.18 23.56 2.00
C GLU A 124 3.71 23.59 0.56
N ARG A 125 2.39 23.66 0.36
CA ARG A 125 1.78 23.69 -0.97
C ARG A 125 0.72 24.79 -1.07
N PRO A 126 0.67 25.52 -2.19
CA PRO A 126 -0.43 26.42 -2.48
C PRO A 126 -1.69 25.59 -2.75
N VAL A 127 -2.75 25.86 -2.01
CA VAL A 127 -4.05 25.21 -2.14
C VAL A 127 -5.10 26.29 -2.35
N GLU A 128 -5.86 26.16 -3.44
CA GLU A 128 -7.00 27.03 -3.68
C GLU A 128 -8.13 26.69 -2.72
N ASN A 129 -8.61 27.70 -1.99
CA ASN A 129 -9.76 27.56 -1.13
C ASN A 129 -11.04 27.77 -1.96
N PRO A 130 -11.81 26.70 -2.27
CA PRO A 130 -12.96 26.81 -3.16
C PRO A 130 -14.08 27.70 -2.61
N ARG A 131 -14.07 28.01 -1.29
CA ARG A 131 -15.04 28.93 -0.69
C ARG A 131 -14.69 30.40 -0.87
N LEU A 132 -13.40 30.74 -0.91
CA LEU A 132 -12.94 32.13 -0.95
C LEU A 132 -12.34 32.50 -2.32
N GLY A 133 -12.03 31.52 -3.17
CA GLY A 133 -11.34 31.73 -4.45
C GLY A 133 -9.90 32.25 -4.27
N VAL A 134 -9.32 32.03 -3.09
CA VAL A 134 -7.98 32.51 -2.71
C VAL A 134 -7.04 31.32 -2.62
N VAL A 135 -5.83 31.49 -3.15
CA VAL A 135 -4.73 30.52 -2.99
C VAL A 135 -4.08 30.75 -1.62
N GLU A 136 -4.20 29.77 -0.74
CA GLU A 136 -3.58 29.76 0.58
C GLU A 136 -2.41 28.78 0.60
N VAL A 137 -1.28 29.16 1.19
CA VAL A 137 -0.17 28.22 1.42
C VAL A 137 -0.48 27.38 2.65
N LEU A 138 -0.75 26.08 2.44
CA LEU A 138 -1.00 25.13 3.52
C LEU A 138 0.22 24.26 3.76
N LYS A 139 0.53 24.06 5.04
CA LYS A 139 1.57 23.12 5.49
C LYS A 139 0.95 21.75 5.71
N PHE A 140 1.52 20.74 5.07
CA PHE A 140 1.15 19.34 5.19
C PHE A 140 2.21 18.59 5.97
N ALA A 141 1.80 17.82 6.98
CA ALA A 141 2.67 16.82 7.59
C ALA A 141 2.57 15.52 6.81
N ARG A 142 3.70 14.96 6.39
CA ARG A 142 3.77 13.69 5.65
C ARG A 142 4.28 12.59 6.56
N PHE A 143 3.66 11.42 6.48
CA PHE A 143 4.07 10.25 7.26
C PHE A 143 3.85 8.95 6.48
N GLU A 144 4.69 7.96 6.74
CA GLU A 144 4.64 6.64 6.10
C GLU A 144 4.02 5.60 7.04
N ASP A 145 3.18 4.72 6.51
CA ASP A 145 2.76 3.50 7.19
C ASP A 145 3.93 2.50 7.23
N MET A 146 4.29 2.03 8.41
CA MET A 146 5.33 1.03 8.64
C MET A 146 4.75 -0.37 8.85
N ASP A 147 3.41 -0.52 8.83
CA ASP A 147 2.77 -1.83 8.85
C ASP A 147 3.27 -2.68 7.66
N PRO A 148 3.69 -3.94 7.86
CA PRO A 148 4.24 -4.77 6.78
C PRO A 148 3.35 -4.89 5.55
N LYS A 149 2.02 -4.82 5.72
CA LYS A 149 1.04 -4.93 4.64
C LYS A 149 0.84 -3.61 3.88
N LYS A 150 1.09 -2.49 4.56
CA LYS A 150 0.87 -1.12 4.05
C LYS A 150 2.15 -0.31 3.88
N ARG A 151 3.32 -0.95 4.06
CA ARG A 151 4.62 -0.31 3.99
C ARG A 151 4.82 0.46 2.69
N GLY A 152 5.37 1.67 2.78
CA GLY A 152 5.56 2.57 1.65
C GLY A 152 4.33 3.43 1.31
N ARG A 153 3.17 3.22 1.95
CA ARG A 153 2.03 4.14 1.82
C ARG A 153 2.35 5.42 2.58
N VAL A 154 2.41 6.53 1.84
CA VAL A 154 2.60 7.86 2.42
C VAL A 154 1.25 8.56 2.51
N TYR A 155 0.96 9.07 3.69
CA TYR A 155 -0.20 9.89 3.98
C TYR A 155 0.23 11.31 4.27
N GLU A 156 -0.71 12.23 4.14
CA GLU A 156 -0.51 13.65 4.39
C GLU A 156 -1.69 14.22 5.17
N VAL A 157 -1.41 15.18 6.04
CA VAL A 157 -2.46 15.90 6.78
C VAL A 157 -2.17 17.40 6.81
N PRO A 158 -3.12 18.27 6.41
CA PRO A 158 -2.92 19.72 6.45
C PRO A 158 -3.01 20.26 7.87
N ASN A 159 -2.27 21.33 8.15
CA ASN A 159 -2.27 22.04 9.43
C ASN A 159 -3.62 22.64 9.83
N ARG A 160 -4.50 22.88 8.85
CA ARG A 160 -5.85 23.43 9.03
C ARG A 160 -6.86 22.53 8.32
N LEU A 161 -7.15 21.38 8.91
CA LEU A 161 -8.21 20.49 8.43
C LEU A 161 -9.56 20.85 9.10
N PRO A 162 -10.56 21.35 8.35
CA PRO A 162 -11.89 21.56 8.89
C PRO A 162 -12.54 20.24 9.29
N ARG A 163 -13.31 20.24 10.39
CA ARG A 163 -14.02 19.03 10.85
C ARG A 163 -14.90 18.39 9.78
N ALA A 164 -15.54 19.22 8.94
CA ALA A 164 -16.39 18.75 7.85
C ALA A 164 -15.64 17.94 6.77
N ARG A 165 -14.31 18.03 6.70
CA ARG A 165 -13.46 17.30 5.75
C ARG A 165 -12.66 16.17 6.41
N LEU A 166 -12.94 15.84 7.67
CA LEU A 166 -12.23 14.77 8.39
C LEU A 166 -12.35 13.42 7.70
N ASP A 167 -13.50 13.16 7.09
CA ASP A 167 -13.77 11.88 6.41
C ASP A 167 -12.91 11.70 5.15
N GLU A 168 -12.44 12.78 4.51
CA GLU A 168 -11.54 12.71 3.36
C GLU A 168 -10.13 12.23 3.74
N TYR A 169 -9.73 12.45 4.99
CA TYR A 169 -8.44 12.03 5.55
C TYR A 169 -8.59 10.81 6.46
N ALA A 170 -9.80 10.24 6.53
CA ALA A 170 -10.03 9.01 7.24
C ALA A 170 -9.56 7.84 6.39
N HIS A 171 -8.89 6.92 7.05
CA HIS A 171 -8.40 5.68 6.48
C HIS A 171 -8.99 4.51 7.23
N HIS A 172 -8.99 3.36 6.57
CA HIS A 172 -9.60 2.15 7.08
C HIS A 172 -8.61 1.00 7.02
N ASP A 173 -8.59 0.23 8.10
CA ASP A 173 -8.04 -1.12 8.10
C ASP A 173 -9.22 -2.08 7.98
N GLU A 174 -9.35 -2.66 6.79
CA GLU A 174 -10.40 -3.61 6.47
C GLU A 174 -9.89 -5.04 6.69
N GLU A 175 -10.64 -5.80 7.46
CA GLU A 175 -10.45 -7.22 7.72
C GLU A 175 -11.71 -7.96 7.26
N VAL A 176 -11.56 -8.85 6.30
CA VAL A 176 -12.66 -9.62 5.71
C VAL A 176 -12.60 -11.06 6.18
N THR A 177 -13.75 -11.58 6.61
CA THR A 177 -13.94 -13.01 6.86
C THR A 177 -14.56 -13.62 5.62
N LEU A 178 -13.81 -14.54 5.00
CA LEU A 178 -14.26 -15.31 3.85
C LEU A 178 -14.52 -16.75 4.28
N ARG A 179 -15.55 -17.34 3.69
CA ARG A 179 -15.94 -18.73 3.91
C ARG A 179 -15.79 -19.50 2.61
N TRP A 180 -14.94 -20.51 2.63
CA TRP A 180 -14.75 -21.44 1.53
C TRP A 180 -15.71 -22.61 1.68
N GLU A 181 -16.57 -22.86 0.69
CA GLU A 181 -17.57 -23.93 0.70
C GLU A 181 -17.47 -24.84 -0.53
N PRO A 182 -16.46 -25.73 -0.61
CA PRO A 182 -16.28 -26.58 -1.78
C PRO A 182 -17.46 -27.53 -1.95
N GLU A 183 -17.77 -27.92 -3.19
CA GLU A 183 -18.82 -28.90 -3.52
C GLU A 183 -18.64 -30.23 -2.75
N ARG A 184 -17.38 -30.62 -2.51
CA ARG A 184 -17.01 -31.74 -1.65
C ARG A 184 -15.92 -31.32 -0.66
N GLY A 185 -16.24 -31.32 0.63
CA GLY A 185 -15.28 -31.03 1.68
C GLY A 185 -15.94 -30.36 2.89
N VAL A 186 -15.08 -29.89 3.81
CA VAL A 186 -15.52 -29.16 5.00
C VAL A 186 -15.43 -27.67 4.71
N ALA A 187 -16.56 -26.97 4.88
CA ALA A 187 -16.57 -25.52 4.81
C ALA A 187 -15.66 -24.92 5.88
N LYS A 188 -14.87 -23.90 5.52
CA LYS A 188 -13.95 -23.26 6.46
C LYS A 188 -13.96 -21.75 6.29
N SER A 189 -14.10 -21.05 7.41
CA SER A 189 -14.00 -19.61 7.50
C SER A 189 -12.57 -19.19 7.89
N PHE A 190 -12.10 -18.09 7.32
CA PHE A 190 -10.82 -17.49 7.64
C PHE A 190 -10.87 -15.97 7.44
N ALA A 191 -10.22 -15.24 8.34
CA ALA A 191 -10.09 -13.79 8.29
C ALA A 191 -8.81 -13.39 7.55
N LEU A 192 -8.90 -12.33 6.74
CA LEU A 192 -7.80 -11.77 5.95
C LEU A 192 -7.84 -10.25 6.02
N SER A 193 -6.67 -9.62 6.12
CA SER A 193 -6.54 -8.17 5.94
C SER A 193 -6.04 -7.83 4.54
N GLU A 194 -6.28 -6.59 4.10
CA GLU A 194 -5.68 -6.10 2.86
C GLU A 194 -4.16 -6.33 2.80
N GLY A 195 -3.69 -6.87 1.69
CA GLY A 195 -2.30 -7.22 1.44
C GLY A 195 -1.94 -8.67 1.77
N ASP A 196 -2.80 -9.40 2.50
CA ASP A 196 -2.51 -10.76 2.95
C ASP A 196 -2.50 -11.79 1.82
N TRP A 197 -1.56 -12.73 1.91
CA TRP A 197 -1.49 -13.90 1.06
C TRP A 197 -2.22 -15.07 1.72
N PHE A 198 -2.98 -15.81 0.93
CA PHE A 198 -3.71 -16.99 1.40
C PHE A 198 -3.75 -18.10 0.35
N ARG A 199 -4.13 -19.29 0.80
CA ARG A 199 -4.42 -20.45 -0.04
C ARG A 199 -5.79 -20.99 0.33
N LEU A 200 -6.48 -21.60 -0.62
CA LEU A 200 -7.79 -22.17 -0.35
C LEU A 200 -7.65 -23.37 0.60
N PRO A 201 -8.36 -23.38 1.73
CA PRO A 201 -8.20 -24.43 2.72
C PRO A 201 -8.68 -25.78 2.16
N GLY A 202 -7.90 -26.83 2.38
CA GLY A 202 -8.22 -28.19 1.90
C GLY A 202 -7.86 -28.46 0.44
N VAL A 203 -7.29 -27.48 -0.28
CA VAL A 203 -6.87 -27.64 -1.68
C VAL A 203 -5.34 -27.58 -1.77
N ALA A 204 -4.69 -28.76 -1.75
CA ALA A 204 -3.23 -28.86 -1.70
C ALA A 204 -2.51 -28.19 -2.90
N SER A 205 -3.18 -28.09 -4.05
CA SER A 205 -2.66 -27.48 -5.29
C SER A 205 -3.23 -26.08 -5.57
N SER A 206 -3.87 -25.40 -4.60
CA SER A 206 -4.36 -24.05 -4.85
C SER A 206 -3.20 -23.06 -4.99
N PRO A 207 -3.23 -22.15 -5.95
CA PRO A 207 -2.22 -21.09 -6.04
C PRO A 207 -2.29 -20.17 -4.82
N ALA A 208 -1.22 -19.41 -4.60
CA ALA A 208 -1.23 -18.34 -3.61
C ALA A 208 -2.05 -17.16 -4.15
N TYR A 209 -3.12 -16.83 -3.44
CA TYR A 209 -3.95 -15.66 -3.67
C TYR A 209 -3.50 -14.53 -2.77
N ARG A 210 -3.71 -13.29 -3.19
CA ARG A 210 -3.50 -12.10 -2.38
C ARG A 210 -4.77 -11.27 -2.32
N LEU A 211 -5.17 -10.89 -1.12
CA LEU A 211 -6.24 -9.93 -0.92
C LEU A 211 -5.72 -8.53 -1.24
N LYS A 212 -6.17 -7.94 -2.34
CA LYS A 212 -5.65 -6.65 -2.81
C LYS A 212 -6.34 -5.47 -2.15
N LYS A 213 -7.66 -5.47 -2.19
CA LYS A 213 -8.50 -4.36 -1.74
C LYS A 213 -9.84 -4.89 -1.27
N VAL A 214 -10.33 -4.33 -0.17
CA VAL A 214 -11.67 -4.60 0.33
C VAL A 214 -12.47 -3.30 0.27
N THR A 215 -13.65 -3.36 -0.32
CA THR A 215 -14.64 -2.29 -0.25
C THR A 215 -15.89 -2.84 0.40
N GLY A 216 -16.73 -1.98 0.99
CA GLY A 216 -18.00 -2.41 1.60
C GLY A 216 -18.98 -3.09 0.63
N ARG A 217 -18.63 -3.18 -0.67
CA ARG A 217 -19.42 -3.78 -1.75
C ARG A 217 -18.72 -4.93 -2.46
N SER A 218 -17.39 -5.01 -2.41
CA SER A 218 -16.63 -6.02 -3.16
C SER A 218 -15.26 -6.30 -2.56
N VAL A 219 -14.79 -7.51 -2.75
CA VAL A 219 -13.44 -7.96 -2.37
C VAL A 219 -12.64 -8.23 -3.64
N SER A 220 -11.46 -7.61 -3.77
CA SER A 220 -10.55 -7.82 -4.89
C SER A 220 -9.46 -8.81 -4.52
N VAL A 221 -9.41 -9.96 -5.19
CA VAL A 221 -8.40 -11.00 -5.00
C VAL A 221 -7.51 -11.06 -6.24
N GLU A 222 -6.20 -11.08 -6.05
CA GLU A 222 -5.22 -11.22 -7.13
C GLU A 222 -4.41 -12.52 -7.01
N TRP A 223 -4.00 -13.10 -8.13
CA TRP A 223 -3.07 -14.23 -8.17
C TRP A 223 -2.13 -14.12 -9.36
N LEU A 224 -1.01 -14.87 -9.28
CA LEU A 224 -0.04 -14.98 -10.35
C LEU A 224 -0.16 -16.34 -11.02
N GLU A 225 -0.27 -16.32 -12.34
CA GLU A 225 -0.36 -17.52 -13.18
C GLU A 225 0.44 -17.27 -14.46
N GLU A 226 1.41 -18.15 -14.75
CA GLU A 226 2.30 -18.03 -15.93
C GLU A 226 2.98 -16.65 -16.08
N GLY A 227 3.33 -16.01 -14.96
CA GLY A 227 3.95 -14.68 -14.95
C GLY A 227 2.99 -13.51 -15.25
N LYS A 228 1.69 -13.77 -15.37
CA LYS A 228 0.64 -12.76 -15.51
C LYS A 228 -0.10 -12.59 -14.18
N THR A 229 -0.52 -11.36 -13.90
CA THR A 229 -1.35 -11.04 -12.73
C THR A 229 -2.82 -11.04 -13.13
N HIS A 230 -3.59 -11.88 -12.47
CA HIS A 230 -5.03 -11.98 -12.64
C HIS A 230 -5.72 -11.37 -11.42
N VAL A 231 -6.88 -10.74 -11.62
CA VAL A 231 -7.67 -10.17 -10.52
C VAL A 231 -9.12 -10.58 -10.69
N ARG A 232 -9.75 -10.97 -9.58
CA ARG A 232 -11.17 -11.27 -9.50
C ARG A 232 -11.84 -10.39 -8.44
N LEU A 233 -13.03 -9.93 -8.77
CA LEU A 233 -13.92 -9.21 -7.86
C LEU A 233 -14.97 -10.19 -7.33
N ILE A 234 -15.05 -10.31 -6.02
CA ILE A 234 -16.08 -11.08 -5.31
C ILE A 234 -17.06 -10.07 -4.76
N GLN A 235 -18.33 -10.13 -5.20
CA GLN A 235 -19.36 -9.22 -4.74
C GLN A 235 -19.79 -9.58 -3.33
N VAL A 236 -20.01 -8.56 -2.49
CA VAL A 236 -20.58 -8.73 -1.16
C VAL A 236 -22.09 -8.79 -1.33
N GLU A 237 -22.72 -9.95 -1.06
CA GLU A 237 -24.18 -10.14 -1.23
C GLU A 237 -25.03 -9.24 -0.32
N HIS A 238 -24.44 -8.73 0.77
CA HIS A 238 -25.06 -7.73 1.64
C HIS A 238 -24.14 -6.50 1.75
N PRO A 239 -24.13 -5.61 0.73
CA PRO A 239 -23.30 -4.42 0.78
C PRO A 239 -23.72 -3.59 1.99
N ARG A 240 -22.75 -3.19 2.81
CA ARG A 240 -22.98 -2.23 3.89
C ARG A 240 -23.63 -0.99 3.27
N ALA A 241 -24.78 -0.56 3.79
CA ALA A 241 -25.40 0.70 3.39
C ALA A 241 -24.42 1.83 3.75
N GLU A 242 -23.80 2.43 2.73
CA GLU A 242 -23.05 3.68 2.93
C GLU A 242 -24.05 4.80 3.24
N PRO A 243 -23.69 5.78 4.09
CA PRO A 243 -24.44 7.03 4.13
C PRO A 243 -24.36 7.65 2.73
N ALA A 244 -25.52 7.94 2.14
CA ALA A 244 -25.65 8.44 0.77
C ALA A 244 -24.73 9.63 0.51
N ALA A 245 -23.58 9.39 -0.11
CA ALA A 245 -22.86 10.45 -0.80
C ALA A 245 -23.77 10.91 -1.94
N THR A 246 -24.28 12.13 -1.80
CA THR A 246 -25.16 12.78 -2.78
C THR A 246 -24.36 12.98 -4.06
N ILE A 247 -24.48 12.05 -5.01
CA ILE A 247 -24.12 12.28 -6.41
C ILE A 247 -25.24 13.14 -6.99
N ARG A 248 -25.18 14.45 -6.75
CA ARG A 248 -25.78 15.44 -7.64
C ARG A 248 -24.70 15.84 -8.62
N GLU A 249 -24.61 15.08 -9.70
CA GLU A 249 -24.11 15.50 -11.02
C GLU A 249 -24.01 14.22 -11.85
N LEU A 250 -25.09 13.91 -12.57
CA LEU A 250 -25.09 13.11 -13.81
C LEU A 250 -26.48 13.00 -14.46
N ILE A 251 -27.43 13.88 -14.14
CA ILE A 251 -28.58 14.14 -14.99
C ILE A 251 -28.74 15.66 -15.03
N GLY A 252 -28.40 16.22 -16.19
CA GLY A 252 -28.77 17.59 -16.51
C GLY A 252 -30.28 17.66 -16.72
N ASP A 253 -30.86 18.74 -16.22
CA ASP A 253 -31.97 19.48 -16.83
C ASP A 253 -31.74 20.96 -16.51
#